data_AF-A0A2N5XCG7-F1
#
_entry.id   AF-A0A2N5XCG7-F1
#
_cell.length_a   1.000
_cell.length_b   1.000
_cell.length_c   1.000
_cell.angle_alpha   90.00
_cell.angle_beta   90.00
_cell.angle_gamma   90.00
#
_symmetry.space_group_name_H-M   'P 1'
#
loop_
_entity.id
_entity.type
_entity.pdbx_description
1 polymer ?
#
loop_
_entity_poly.entity_id
_entity_poly.type
_entity_poly.pdbx_seq_one_letter_code
_entity_poly.pdbx_strand_id
1 'polypeptide(L)'
;MNTRLEDRTTAAANGTDASGTDTTGSAANGTEANGTGTAAAGTGGTEAVIGSARERIDSLDERIIALMQERMSVSQSIQRARMASGGRRVALSREMEIISRYSEALGRPGTTVAMTLLELCRGQV
;
A
#
# COMPACT_ATOMS: atom_id res chain seq x y z
N MET A 1 -42.75 4.66 17.14
CA MET A 1 -43.63 3.70 16.43
C MET A 1 -44.09 4.33 15.13
N ASN A 2 -44.13 3.54 14.06
CA ASN A 2 -44.50 3.86 12.66
C ASN A 2 -43.31 4.37 11.84
N THR A 3 -42.97 3.86 10.64
CA THR A 3 -43.59 2.91 9.69
C THR A 3 -42.47 2.62 8.65
N ARG A 4 -42.08 1.37 8.40
CA ARG A 4 -42.60 0.45 7.36
C ARG A 4 -41.83 0.56 6.02
N LEU A 5 -41.21 -0.57 5.67
CA LEU A 5 -40.98 -1.19 4.36
C LEU A 5 -40.67 -0.29 3.17
N GLU A 6 -39.54 -0.59 2.51
CA GLU A 6 -39.33 -0.67 1.05
C GLU A 6 -37.84 -0.98 0.84
N ASP A 7 -37.38 -1.79 -0.10
CA ASP A 7 -38.02 -2.75 -0.96
C ASP A 7 -36.89 -3.65 -1.49
N ARG A 8 -37.25 -4.90 -1.81
CA ARG A 8 -36.38 -5.88 -2.45
C ARG A 8 -36.16 -5.45 -3.90
N THR A 9 -34.93 -5.57 -4.40
CA THR A 9 -34.71 -5.77 -5.83
C THR A 9 -33.73 -6.92 -6.02
N THR A 10 -34.30 -7.99 -6.57
CA THR A 10 -33.69 -9.22 -7.03
C THR A 10 -33.54 -9.14 -8.55
N ALA A 11 -32.69 -10.01 -9.10
CA ALA A 11 -32.51 -10.39 -10.51
C ALA A 11 -31.35 -9.65 -11.24
N ALA A 12 -30.57 -10.28 -12.12
CA ALA A 12 -30.78 -11.53 -12.84
C ALA A 12 -29.45 -12.24 -13.13
N ALA A 13 -29.48 -13.56 -13.01
CA ALA A 13 -28.57 -14.48 -13.66
C ALA A 13 -28.86 -14.50 -15.16
N ASN A 14 -27.81 -14.58 -15.99
CA ASN A 14 -27.96 -14.91 -17.40
C ASN A 14 -27.16 -16.18 -17.69
N GLY A 15 -27.89 -17.29 -17.81
CA GLY A 15 -27.42 -18.50 -18.45
C GLY A 15 -27.62 -18.40 -19.95
N THR A 16 -26.77 -19.07 -20.72
CA THR A 16 -27.02 -19.35 -22.13
C THR A 16 -26.57 -20.77 -22.42
N ASP A 17 -27.55 -21.60 -22.77
CA ASP A 17 -27.47 -22.98 -23.23
C ASP A 17 -26.91 -23.10 -24.66
N ALA A 18 -26.28 -24.24 -24.94
CA ALA A 18 -26.45 -25.12 -26.13
C ALA A 18 -25.32 -26.18 -26.12
N SER A 19 -25.58 -27.47 -25.86
CA SER A 19 -26.10 -28.51 -26.78
C SER A 19 -25.23 -28.67 -28.04
N GLY A 20 -24.67 -29.80 -28.45
CA GLY A 20 -24.75 -31.21 -28.08
C GLY A 20 -24.09 -32.05 -29.20
N THR A 21 -24.07 -33.38 -29.00
CA THR A 21 -23.81 -34.49 -29.94
C THR A 21 -22.41 -35.11 -30.08
N ASP A 22 -22.43 -36.42 -29.80
CA ASP A 22 -21.46 -37.51 -29.96
C ASP A 22 -20.75 -37.61 -31.32
N THR A 23 -19.56 -38.23 -31.33
CA THR A 23 -19.32 -39.55 -31.97
C THR A 23 -17.89 -40.06 -31.72
N THR A 24 -17.82 -41.34 -31.37
CA THR A 24 -16.66 -42.21 -31.10
C THR A 24 -15.72 -42.44 -32.30
N GLY A 25 -14.41 -42.53 -32.05
CA GLY A 25 -13.43 -43.05 -33.02
C GLY A 25 -11.99 -43.14 -32.48
N SER A 26 -11.60 -44.36 -32.09
CA SER A 26 -10.30 -44.79 -31.56
C SER A 26 -9.12 -44.64 -32.54
N ALA A 27 -7.97 -44.15 -32.07
CA ALA A 27 -6.64 -44.72 -32.38
C ALA A 27 -5.56 -44.12 -31.47
N ALA A 28 -4.83 -45.00 -30.79
CA ALA A 28 -3.71 -44.71 -29.94
C ALA A 28 -2.60 -43.94 -30.67
N ASN A 29 -2.12 -42.86 -30.04
CA ASN A 29 -0.75 -42.41 -30.25
C ASN A 29 -0.08 -42.25 -28.88
N GLY A 30 0.80 -43.20 -28.56
CA GLY A 30 1.69 -43.11 -27.42
C GLY A 30 2.66 -41.96 -27.67
N THR A 31 2.46 -40.87 -26.97
CA THR A 31 3.50 -39.88 -26.71
C THR A 31 3.27 -39.44 -25.27
N GLU A 32 3.93 -40.12 -24.35
CA GLU A 32 4.13 -39.63 -22.98
C GLU A 32 5.00 -38.37 -23.05
N ALA A 33 4.37 -37.26 -23.41
CA ALA A 33 4.89 -35.93 -23.23
C ALA A 33 3.97 -35.20 -22.26
N ASN A 34 4.60 -34.60 -21.26
CA ASN A 34 4.05 -33.65 -20.31
C ASN A 34 3.50 -34.21 -18.99
N GLY A 35 4.38 -34.90 -18.25
CA GLY A 35 4.31 -34.97 -16.79
C GLY A 35 5.37 -34.09 -16.13
N THR A 36 5.41 -32.77 -16.38
CA THR A 36 6.23 -31.83 -15.55
C THR A 36 5.89 -30.34 -15.70
N GLY A 37 4.76 -29.97 -16.30
CA GLY A 37 4.53 -28.60 -16.76
C GLY A 37 3.53 -27.74 -15.97
N THR A 38 3.32 -27.90 -14.66
CA THR A 38 2.32 -27.07 -13.94
C THR A 38 2.92 -26.14 -12.87
N ALA A 39 4.17 -26.35 -12.44
CA ALA A 39 4.80 -25.49 -11.43
C ALA A 39 5.54 -24.27 -12.03
N ALA A 40 6.12 -24.40 -13.23
CA ALA A 40 7.00 -23.38 -13.81
C ALA A 40 6.27 -22.17 -14.43
N ALA A 41 5.00 -22.33 -14.84
CA ALA A 41 4.21 -21.23 -15.40
C ALA A 41 3.75 -20.23 -14.32
N GLY A 42 3.53 -20.69 -13.08
CA GLY A 42 3.10 -19.85 -11.97
C GLY A 42 4.24 -19.04 -11.34
N THR A 43 5.47 -19.57 -11.36
CA THR A 43 6.64 -18.91 -10.76
C THR A 43 7.09 -17.69 -11.57
N GLY A 44 7.18 -17.80 -12.90
CA GLY A 44 7.55 -16.65 -13.75
C GLY A 44 6.56 -15.49 -13.72
N GLY A 45 5.25 -15.79 -13.63
CA GLY A 45 4.22 -14.76 -13.44
C GLY A 45 4.27 -14.11 -12.05
N THR A 46 4.53 -14.90 -11.01
CA THR A 46 4.68 -14.38 -9.63
C THR A 46 5.93 -13.50 -9.51
N GLU A 47 7.06 -13.91 -10.09
CA GLU A 47 8.30 -13.14 -10.11
C GLU A 47 8.13 -11.79 -10.82
N ALA A 48 7.41 -11.76 -11.95
CA ALA A 48 7.10 -10.51 -12.65
C ALA A 48 6.24 -9.56 -11.81
N VAL A 49 5.22 -10.08 -11.10
CA VAL A 49 4.39 -9.27 -10.19
C VAL A 49 5.22 -8.71 -9.04
N ILE A 50 6.06 -9.54 -8.41
CA ILE A 50 6.96 -9.10 -7.32
C ILE A 50 7.93 -8.02 -7.83
N GLY A 51 8.51 -8.20 -9.02
CA GLY A 51 9.39 -7.21 -9.65
C GLY A 51 8.70 -5.86 -9.81
N SER A 52 7.53 -5.84 -10.45
CA SER A 52 6.76 -4.61 -10.65
C SER A 52 6.33 -3.94 -9.33
N ALA A 53 6.02 -4.73 -8.30
CA ALA A 53 5.67 -4.20 -6.98
C ALA A 53 6.86 -3.54 -6.29
N ARG A 54 8.08 -4.10 -6.44
CA ARG A 54 9.31 -3.52 -5.90
C ARG A 54 9.67 -2.20 -6.58
N GLU A 55 9.61 -2.13 -7.90
CA GLU A 55 9.81 -0.87 -8.64
C GLU A 55 8.83 0.22 -8.18
N ARG A 56 7.58 -0.15 -7.90
CA ARG A 56 6.60 0.78 -7.33
C ARG A 56 6.98 1.23 -5.93
N ILE A 57 7.49 0.33 -5.07
CA ILE A 57 8.00 0.68 -3.73
C ILE A 57 9.16 1.66 -3.86
N ASP A 58 10.12 1.39 -4.73
CA ASP A 58 11.28 2.28 -4.93
C ASP A 58 10.83 3.69 -5.34
N SER A 59 9.86 3.78 -6.27
CA SER A 59 9.28 5.08 -6.67
C SER A 59 8.53 5.79 -5.54
N LEU A 60 7.95 5.05 -4.59
CA LEU A 60 7.28 5.62 -3.42
C LEU A 60 8.32 6.11 -2.41
N ASP A 61 9.38 5.34 -2.21
CA ASP A 61 10.46 5.67 -1.28
C ASP A 61 11.21 6.93 -1.73
N GLU A 62 11.50 7.08 -3.03
CA GLU A 62 12.07 8.31 -3.59
C GLU A 62 11.22 9.54 -3.25
N ARG A 63 9.88 9.42 -3.41
CA ARG A 63 8.94 10.50 -3.08
C ARG A 63 8.87 10.77 -1.58
N ILE A 64 8.88 9.72 -0.75
CA ILE A 64 8.88 9.85 0.71
C ILE A 64 10.16 10.57 1.17
N ILE A 65 11.32 10.19 0.63
CA ILE A 65 12.60 10.83 0.94
C ILE A 65 12.58 12.31 0.55
N ALA A 66 12.12 12.63 -0.66
CA ALA A 66 12.00 14.01 -1.11
C ALA A 66 11.10 14.85 -0.18
N LEU A 67 9.92 14.33 0.18
CA LEU A 67 8.99 14.99 1.10
C LEU A 67 9.57 15.15 2.52
N MET A 68 10.31 14.14 2.99
CA MET A 68 10.98 14.22 4.29
C MET A 68 12.05 15.31 4.31
N GLN A 69 12.87 15.41 3.25
CA GLN A 69 13.89 16.46 3.12
C GLN A 69 13.27 17.85 3.05
N GLU A 70 12.21 18.02 2.28
CA GLU A 70 11.45 19.29 2.23
C GLU A 70 10.92 19.66 3.62
N ARG A 71 10.29 18.71 4.32
CA ARG A 71 9.79 18.92 5.69
C ARG A 71 10.92 19.30 6.66
N MET A 72 12.11 18.70 6.53
CA MET A 72 13.28 19.04 7.35
C MET A 72 13.73 20.48 7.07
N SER A 73 13.81 20.89 5.81
CA SER A 73 14.18 22.26 5.40
C SER A 73 13.22 23.30 6.01
N VAL A 74 11.91 23.04 5.93
CA VAL A 74 10.88 23.89 6.55
C VAL A 74 11.03 23.93 8.07
N SER A 75 11.25 22.77 8.70
CA SER A 75 11.40 22.65 10.16
C SER A 75 12.61 23.43 10.67
N GLN A 76 13.74 23.39 9.95
CA GLN A 76 14.94 24.16 10.28
C GLN A 76 14.70 25.66 10.12
N SER A 77 13.98 26.08 9.08
CA SER A 77 13.62 27.50 8.86
C SER A 77 12.79 28.05 10.01
N ILE A 78 11.82 27.26 10.51
CA ILE A 78 11.01 27.61 11.68
C ILE A 78 11.87 27.69 12.95
N GLN A 79 12.77 26.74 13.17
CA GLN A 79 13.65 26.75 14.34
C GLN A 79 14.58 27.96 14.34
N ARG A 80 15.17 28.31 13.19
CA ARG A 80 16.00 29.52 13.04
C ARG A 80 15.22 30.78 13.38
N ALA A 81 14.00 30.92 12.87
CA ALA A 81 13.13 32.06 13.17
C ALA A 81 12.81 32.15 14.68
N ARG A 82 12.50 31.02 15.32
CA ARG A 82 12.24 30.96 16.78
C ARG A 82 13.46 31.35 17.62
N MET A 83 14.64 30.88 17.23
CA MET A 83 15.88 31.22 17.94
C MET A 83 16.22 32.71 17.77
N ALA A 84 16.02 33.25 16.56
CA ALA A 84 16.23 34.67 16.30
C ALA A 84 15.31 35.57 17.14
N SER A 85 14.09 35.10 17.48
CA SER A 85 13.17 35.80 18.37
C SER A 85 13.39 35.54 19.87
N GLY A 86 14.52 34.93 20.26
CA GLY A 86 14.84 34.59 21.66
C GLY A 86 13.98 33.47 22.27
N GLY A 87 13.26 32.72 21.43
CA GLY A 87 12.40 31.61 21.85
C GLY A 87 13.15 30.29 22.06
N ARG A 88 12.48 29.32 22.68
CA ARG A 88 13.00 27.95 22.81
C ARG A 88 13.05 27.26 21.44
N ARG A 89 14.04 26.38 21.26
CA ARG A 89 14.23 25.58 20.04
C ARG A 89 13.08 24.61 19.76
N VAL A 90 12.35 24.19 20.80
CA VAL A 90 11.28 23.17 20.74
C VAL A 90 9.93 23.74 21.19
N ALA A 91 8.86 23.35 20.48
CA ALA A 91 7.47 23.65 20.83
C ALA A 91 6.71 22.34 21.12
N LEU A 92 6.73 21.91 22.40
CA LEU A 92 6.18 20.63 22.84
C LEU A 92 4.75 20.36 22.37
N SER A 93 3.86 21.37 22.43
CA SER A 93 2.48 21.23 21.95
C SER A 93 2.42 20.82 20.48
N ARG A 94 3.29 21.39 19.63
CA ARG A 94 3.34 21.04 18.21
C ARG A 94 3.94 19.66 17.97
N GLU A 95 4.90 19.24 18.79
CA GLU A 95 5.45 17.88 18.72
C GLU A 95 4.38 16.83 19.07
N MET A 96 3.58 17.09 20.10
CA MET A 96 2.45 16.22 20.47
C MET A 96 1.41 16.11 19.36
N GLU A 97 1.06 17.22 18.68
CA GLU A 97 0.17 17.19 17.51
C GLU A 97 0.73 16.34 16.35
N ILE A 98 2.05 16.39 16.14
CA ILE A 98 2.71 15.58 15.10
C ILE A 98 2.63 14.10 15.47
N ILE A 99 2.94 13.74 16.72
CA ILE A 99 2.84 12.37 17.19
C ILE A 99 1.41 11.84 17.01
N SER A 100 0.39 12.62 17.42
CA SER A 100 -1.02 12.26 17.25
C SER A 100 -1.34 11.96 15.79
N ARG A 101 -0.99 12.88 14.88
CA ARG A 101 -1.26 12.74 13.44
C ARG A 101 -0.67 11.46 12.84
N TYR A 102 0.57 11.13 13.19
CA TYR A 102 1.21 9.90 12.67
C TYR A 102 0.64 8.65 13.33
N SER A 103 0.33 8.69 14.63
CA SER A 103 -0.29 7.57 15.34
C SER A 103 -1.72 7.28 14.86
N GLU A 104 -2.48 8.30 14.48
CA GLU A 104 -3.81 8.15 13.88
C GLU A 104 -3.74 7.56 12.48
N ALA A 105 -2.76 7.98 11.67
CA ALA A 105 -2.62 7.53 10.28
C ALA A 105 -2.00 6.13 10.15
N LEU A 106 -1.03 5.78 11.02
CA LEU A 106 -0.24 4.54 10.92
C LEU A 106 -0.50 3.57 12.07
N GLY A 107 -1.34 3.94 13.05
CA GLY A 107 -1.56 3.16 14.26
C GLY A 107 -0.35 3.17 15.19
N ARG A 108 -0.15 2.05 15.90
CA ARG A 108 0.94 1.89 16.89
C ARG A 108 2.36 2.21 16.39
N PRO A 109 2.79 1.81 15.17
CA PRO A 109 4.12 2.18 14.67
C PRO A 109 4.25 3.68 14.35
N GLY A 110 3.13 4.40 14.19
CA GLY A 110 3.13 5.82 13.85
C GLY A 110 3.85 6.70 14.86
N THR A 111 3.74 6.38 16.15
CA THR A 111 4.47 7.11 17.20
C THR A 111 5.98 7.01 17.00
N THR A 112 6.51 5.82 16.71
CA THR A 112 7.95 5.63 16.46
C THR A 112 8.40 6.42 15.24
N VAL A 113 7.64 6.38 14.15
CA VAL A 113 7.95 7.15 12.94
C VAL A 113 7.98 8.66 13.22
N ALA A 114 6.99 9.17 13.96
CA ALA A 114 6.96 10.58 14.35
C ALA A 114 8.16 10.97 15.22
N MET A 115 8.50 10.13 16.20
CA MET A 115 9.65 10.38 17.07
C MET A 115 10.92 10.47 16.23
N THR A 116 11.24 9.45 15.42
CA THR A 116 12.43 9.44 14.53
C THR A 116 12.49 10.69 13.65
N LEU A 117 11.36 11.07 13.04
CA LEU A 117 11.29 12.27 12.20
C LEU A 117 11.59 13.56 12.98
N LEU A 118 11.08 13.68 14.21
CA LEU A 118 11.39 14.81 15.09
C LEU A 118 12.88 14.82 15.48
N GLU A 119 13.51 13.66 15.69
CA GLU A 119 14.96 13.54 15.97
C GLU A 119 15.82 14.05 14.82
N LEU A 120 15.48 13.63 13.60
CA LEU A 120 16.15 14.10 12.39
C LEU A 120 16.04 15.63 12.24
N CYS A 121 14.88 16.21 12.57
CA CYS A 121 14.64 17.64 12.43
C CYS A 121 15.37 18.50 13.49
N ARG A 122 15.72 17.94 14.66
CA ARG A 122 16.44 18.67 15.74
C ARG A 122 17.96 18.53 15.67
N GLY A 123 18.49 17.72 14.74
CA GLY A 123 19.92 17.55 14.52
C GLY A 123 20.66 16.89 15.69
N GLN A 124 20.04 15.93 16.37
CA GLN A 124 20.68 15.14 17.45
C GLN A 124 21.32 13.83 16.96
N VAL A 125 21.79 13.81 15.71
CA VAL A 125 22.57 12.70 15.14
C VAL A 125 24.01 13.12 14.94
#